data_AF-A0A8X8LCB3-F1
#
_entry.id   AF-A0A8X8LCB3-F1
#
_cell.length_a   1.000
_cell.length_b   1.000
_cell.length_c   1.000
_cell.angle_alpha   90.00
_cell.angle_beta   90.00
_cell.angle_gamma   90.00
#
_symmetry.space_group_name_H-M   'P 1'
#
loop_
_entity.id
_entity.type
_entity.pdbx_description
1 polymer ?
#
loop_
_entity_poly.entity_id
_entity_poly.type
_entity_poly.pdbx_seq_one_letter_code
_entity_poly.pdbx_strand_id
1 'polypeptide(L)'
;MMDATARIAEALQMRGLFVEVKDDFIFLTDGNTKADISKVRELLHHLGIPTFWQGNKFQVLVTRVPISTMKRIMNTPGRKFPIFMEGYHYKWKPFVQRRFGIKVNALDLDANMAMLVKSLNLAGITALAGCNGHHRYTPNVQLSGVFQGAWFQVIQEKYLSNCSLHYKWNVHYGNESGSCITADKGEAERWDMNLIYQDAVQMAKILQKHAVEIRELKRAAFKRKGEMKEQAKRFVEKREFAELVGWMKEKVGK
;
A
#
# COMPACT_ATOMS: atom_id res chain seq x y z
N MET A 1 18.43 -11.43 21.73
CA MET A 1 19.03 -11.11 20.41
C MET A 1 18.20 -11.84 19.37
N MET A 2 17.62 -11.15 18.38
CA MET A 2 16.76 -11.77 17.35
C MET A 2 17.58 -12.69 16.44
N ASP A 3 17.09 -13.90 16.17
CA ASP A 3 17.69 -14.86 15.25
C ASP A 3 17.65 -14.37 13.79
N ALA A 4 18.36 -15.05 12.89
CA ALA A 4 18.44 -14.64 11.49
C ALA A 4 17.11 -14.75 10.76
N THR A 5 16.33 -15.82 10.97
CA THR A 5 15.05 -16.05 10.30
C THR A 5 14.07 -14.93 10.60
N ALA A 6 13.86 -14.63 11.89
CA ALA A 6 12.99 -13.58 12.35
C ALA A 6 13.45 -12.21 11.83
N ARG A 7 14.77 -11.95 11.80
CA ARG A 7 15.31 -10.68 11.28
C ARG A 7 15.12 -10.50 9.78
N ILE A 8 15.36 -11.54 9.00
CA ILE A 8 15.16 -11.49 7.54
C ILE A 8 13.66 -11.37 7.22
N ALA A 9 12.81 -12.10 7.94
CA ALA A 9 11.37 -11.99 7.80
C ALA A 9 10.87 -10.57 8.11
N GLU A 10 11.32 -9.97 9.22
CA GLU A 10 11.00 -8.59 9.58
C GLU A 10 11.51 -7.61 8.51
N ALA A 11 12.76 -7.75 8.05
CA ALA A 11 13.32 -6.89 7.03
C ALA A 11 12.50 -6.91 5.72
N LEU A 12 12.07 -8.10 5.30
CA LEU A 12 11.24 -8.29 4.10
C LEU A 12 9.84 -7.72 4.31
N GLN A 13 9.23 -7.93 5.48
CA GLN A 13 7.92 -7.36 5.81
C GLN A 13 7.96 -5.83 5.80
N MET A 14 8.98 -5.25 6.43
CA MET A 14 9.25 -3.82 6.50
C MET A 14 9.56 -3.22 5.12
N ARG A 15 10.10 -4.02 4.19
CA ARG A 15 10.28 -3.68 2.77
C ARG A 15 8.97 -3.76 1.95
N GLY A 16 7.89 -4.30 2.53
CA GLY A 16 6.56 -4.41 1.91
C GLY A 16 6.20 -5.80 1.38
N LEU A 17 6.98 -6.84 1.66
CA LEU A 17 6.62 -8.22 1.30
C LEU A 17 5.60 -8.77 2.31
N PHE A 18 4.67 -9.59 1.84
CA PHE A 18 3.75 -10.29 2.75
C PHE A 18 4.37 -11.63 3.17
N VAL A 19 4.85 -11.68 4.40
CA VAL A 19 5.65 -12.79 4.93
C VAL A 19 4.94 -13.44 6.11
N GLU A 20 5.00 -14.77 6.18
CA GLU A 20 4.67 -15.56 7.38
C GLU A 20 5.89 -16.41 7.76
N VAL A 21 6.09 -16.66 9.06
CA VAL A 21 7.13 -17.57 9.56
C VAL A 21 6.46 -18.78 10.21
N LYS A 22 6.81 -19.99 9.78
CA LYS A 22 6.36 -21.27 10.39
C LYS A 22 7.52 -22.26 10.37
N ASP A 23 7.83 -22.87 11.50
CA ASP A 23 8.86 -23.91 11.64
C ASP A 23 10.19 -23.54 10.96
N ASP A 24 10.71 -22.34 11.26
CA ASP A 24 11.92 -21.74 10.66
C ASP A 24 11.89 -21.46 9.15
N PHE A 25 10.79 -21.75 8.47
CA PHE A 25 10.57 -21.33 7.09
C PHE A 25 9.93 -19.94 7.03
N ILE A 26 10.46 -19.11 6.15
CA ILE A 26 9.89 -17.84 5.72
C ILE A 26 9.03 -18.12 4.48
N PHE A 27 7.73 -17.87 4.57
CA PHE A 27 6.75 -18.04 3.49
C PHE A 27 6.42 -16.69 2.86
N LEU A 28 6.64 -16.56 1.55
CA LEU A 28 6.08 -15.45 0.77
C LEU A 28 4.65 -15.82 0.38
N THR A 29 3.68 -15.20 1.06
CA THR A 29 2.25 -15.51 0.89
C THR A 29 1.75 -15.18 -0.53
N ASP A 30 0.56 -15.68 -0.87
CA ASP A 30 -0.11 -15.45 -2.16
C ASP A 30 -0.46 -13.98 -2.42
N GLY A 31 -0.34 -13.11 -1.41
CA GLY A 31 -0.46 -11.66 -1.60
C GLY A 31 0.68 -11.08 -2.46
N ASN A 32 1.82 -11.76 -2.55
CA ASN A 32 2.94 -11.33 -3.37
C ASN A 32 2.75 -11.71 -4.85
N THR A 33 3.55 -11.11 -5.72
CA THR A 33 3.65 -11.51 -7.13
C THR A 33 4.68 -12.63 -7.30
N LYS A 34 4.66 -13.31 -8.47
CA LYS A 34 5.77 -14.22 -8.83
C LYS A 34 7.11 -13.49 -8.94
N ALA A 35 7.09 -12.24 -9.40
CA ALA A 35 8.27 -11.40 -9.52
C ALA A 35 8.81 -10.94 -8.15
N ASP A 36 7.97 -10.75 -7.14
CA ASP A 36 8.42 -10.53 -5.75
C ASP A 36 9.28 -11.72 -5.30
N ILE A 37 8.81 -12.95 -5.53
CA ILE A 37 9.53 -14.17 -5.12
C ILE A 37 10.90 -14.26 -5.81
N SER A 38 10.95 -14.07 -7.13
CA SER A 38 12.22 -14.14 -7.87
C SER A 38 13.19 -13.04 -7.41
N LYS A 39 12.71 -11.80 -7.23
CA LYS A 39 13.54 -10.68 -6.79
C LYS A 39 14.01 -10.80 -5.35
N VAL A 40 13.22 -11.39 -4.44
CA VAL A 40 13.68 -11.69 -3.09
C VAL A 40 14.81 -12.72 -3.15
N ARG A 41 14.66 -13.77 -3.95
CA ARG A 41 15.74 -14.76 -4.13
C ARG A 41 17.03 -14.12 -4.64
N GLU A 42 16.92 -13.29 -5.68
CA GLU A 42 18.05 -12.53 -6.21
C GLU A 42 18.65 -11.61 -5.15
N LEU A 43 17.83 -10.83 -4.43
CA LEU A 43 18.29 -9.93 -3.39
C LEU A 43 19.07 -10.67 -2.30
N LEU A 44 18.51 -11.74 -1.74
CA LEU A 44 19.17 -12.50 -0.67
C LEU A 44 20.49 -13.12 -1.16
N HIS A 45 20.53 -13.60 -2.40
CA HIS A 45 21.76 -14.10 -3.02
C HIS A 45 22.83 -13.00 -3.16
N HIS A 46 22.46 -11.82 -3.69
CA HIS A 46 23.38 -10.68 -3.84
C HIS A 46 23.89 -10.14 -2.48
N LEU A 47 23.07 -10.26 -1.43
CA LEU A 47 23.47 -9.91 -0.08
C LEU A 47 24.35 -10.98 0.60
N GLY A 48 24.59 -12.11 -0.07
CA GLY A 48 25.39 -13.22 0.46
C GLY A 48 24.70 -13.95 1.61
N ILE A 49 23.37 -13.97 1.66
CA ILE A 49 22.59 -14.64 2.71
C ILE A 49 22.32 -16.08 2.25
N PRO A 50 22.92 -17.09 2.87
CA PRO A 50 22.70 -18.49 2.49
C PRO A 50 21.25 -18.87 2.74
N THR A 51 20.54 -19.31 1.70
CA THR A 51 19.12 -19.69 1.78
C THR A 51 18.85 -20.99 1.04
N PHE A 52 17.95 -21.80 1.60
CA PHE A 52 17.43 -23.00 0.94
C PHE A 52 15.97 -22.78 0.55
N TRP A 53 15.65 -22.92 -0.74
CA TRP A 53 14.34 -22.56 -1.30
C TRP A 53 13.50 -23.78 -1.66
N GLN A 54 12.20 -23.70 -1.37
CA GLN A 54 11.17 -24.65 -1.81
C GLN A 54 9.97 -23.85 -2.32
N GLY A 55 9.91 -23.60 -3.63
CA GLY A 55 8.85 -22.78 -4.22
C GLY A 55 8.86 -21.34 -3.68
N ASN A 56 7.79 -20.93 -2.98
CA ASN A 56 7.59 -19.61 -2.38
C ASN A 56 8.03 -19.52 -0.90
N LYS A 57 8.58 -20.59 -0.33
CA LYS A 57 9.15 -20.58 1.03
C LYS A 57 10.64 -20.85 1.01
N PHE A 58 11.34 -20.40 2.04
CA PHE A 58 12.77 -20.64 2.20
C PHE A 58 13.21 -20.63 3.66
N GLN A 59 14.35 -21.27 3.93
CA GLN A 59 15.05 -21.18 5.22
C GLN A 59 16.31 -20.33 5.09
N VAL A 60 16.67 -19.63 6.16
CA VAL A 60 17.95 -18.95 6.29
C VAL A 60 18.93 -19.91 6.94
N LEU A 61 20.06 -20.21 6.29
CA LEU A 61 20.98 -21.28 6.71
C LEU A 61 22.07 -20.80 7.69
N VAL A 62 21.87 -19.63 8.30
CA VAL A 62 22.75 -19.04 9.30
C VAL A 62 21.93 -18.67 10.51
N THR A 63 22.52 -18.76 11.70
CA THR A 63 21.82 -18.49 12.96
C THR A 63 21.72 -17.00 13.27
N ARG A 64 22.63 -16.18 12.72
CA ARG A 64 22.70 -14.74 12.95
C ARG A 64 23.01 -13.98 11.67
N VAL A 65 22.40 -12.80 11.54
CA VAL A 65 22.73 -11.82 10.50
C VAL A 65 22.92 -10.43 11.14
N PRO A 66 23.87 -9.61 10.65
CA PRO A 66 24.06 -8.24 11.14
C PRO A 66 22.83 -7.34 10.96
N ILE A 67 22.67 -6.32 11.79
CA ILE A 67 21.63 -5.27 11.63
C ILE A 67 21.80 -4.54 10.29
N SER A 68 23.03 -4.37 9.81
CA SER A 68 23.31 -3.75 8.51
C SER A 68 22.67 -4.52 7.35
N THR A 69 22.59 -5.85 7.42
CA THR A 69 21.91 -6.69 6.42
C THR A 69 20.41 -6.40 6.37
N MET A 70 19.76 -6.29 7.53
CA MET A 70 18.35 -5.88 7.63
C MET A 70 18.13 -4.51 6.97
N LYS A 71 18.98 -3.52 7.30
CA LYS A 71 18.91 -2.19 6.69
C LYS A 71 19.09 -2.22 5.17
N ARG A 72 19.95 -3.09 4.64
CA ARG A 72 20.14 -3.24 3.18
C ARG A 72 18.90 -3.81 2.50
N ILE A 73 18.23 -4.78 3.10
CA ILE A 73 16.96 -5.32 2.59
C ILE A 73 15.87 -4.24 2.61
N MET A 74 15.69 -3.58 3.77
CA MET A 74 14.67 -2.54 3.95
C MET A 74 14.84 -1.38 2.99
N ASN A 75 16.08 -0.96 2.71
CA ASN A 75 16.38 0.19 1.86
C ASN A 75 16.79 -0.19 0.43
N THR A 76 16.50 -1.43 -0.01
CA THR A 76 16.80 -1.85 -1.39
C THR A 76 16.10 -0.89 -2.38
N PRO A 77 16.86 -0.18 -3.24
CA PRO A 77 16.30 0.82 -4.13
C PRO A 77 15.20 0.25 -5.01
N GLY A 78 14.11 0.99 -5.15
CA GLY A 78 13.09 0.72 -6.15
C GLY A 78 13.54 1.15 -7.54
N ARG A 79 12.62 1.10 -8.50
CA ARG A 79 12.81 1.63 -9.85
C ARG A 79 11.75 2.68 -10.16
N LYS A 80 11.98 3.47 -11.21
CA LYS A 80 10.95 4.39 -11.72
C LYS A 80 9.71 3.59 -12.11
N PHE A 81 8.60 3.84 -11.44
CA PHE A 81 7.34 3.16 -11.70
C PHE A 81 6.46 4.05 -12.61
N PRO A 82 5.97 3.55 -13.76
CA PRO A 82 5.06 4.32 -14.58
C PRO A 82 3.72 4.47 -13.86
N ILE A 83 3.31 5.71 -13.58
CA ILE A 83 1.98 6.03 -13.03
C ILE A 83 1.00 6.07 -14.21
N PHE A 84 0.86 4.96 -14.91
CA PHE A 84 -0.08 4.87 -16.03
C PHE A 84 -0.87 3.58 -15.98
N MET A 85 -2.17 3.72 -16.12
CA MET A 85 -3.09 2.64 -16.43
C MET A 85 -4.04 3.09 -17.50
N GLU A 86 -4.59 2.12 -18.23
CA GLU A 86 -5.63 2.39 -19.20
C GLU A 86 -6.84 3.04 -18.52
N GLY A 87 -7.45 4.03 -19.20
CA GLY A 87 -8.50 4.88 -18.62
C GLY A 87 -9.72 4.13 -18.09
N TYR A 88 -9.95 2.88 -18.52
CA TYR A 88 -11.03 2.07 -17.97
C TYR A 88 -10.82 1.77 -16.48
N HIS A 89 -9.58 1.67 -15.99
CA HIS A 89 -9.26 1.38 -14.59
C HIS A 89 -9.82 2.44 -13.62
N TYR A 90 -10.04 3.66 -14.09
CA TYR A 90 -10.54 4.79 -13.31
C TYR A 90 -12.08 4.85 -13.22
N LYS A 91 -12.79 3.95 -13.91
CA LYS A 91 -14.27 3.96 -13.98
C LYS A 91 -14.92 3.32 -12.74
N TRP A 92 -16.21 3.65 -12.52
CA TRP A 92 -17.04 3.09 -11.44
C TRP A 92 -17.07 1.55 -11.41
N LYS A 93 -17.23 0.93 -12.58
CA LYS A 93 -17.35 -0.54 -12.69
C LYS A 93 -16.11 -1.24 -12.10
N PRO A 94 -14.87 -0.92 -12.50
CA PRO A 94 -13.67 -1.46 -11.86
C PRO A 94 -13.56 -1.13 -10.37
N PHE A 95 -13.90 0.08 -9.94
CA PHE A 95 -13.89 0.45 -8.52
C PHE A 95 -14.73 -0.52 -7.66
N VAL A 96 -15.98 -0.78 -8.07
CA VAL A 96 -16.91 -1.66 -7.33
C VAL A 96 -16.53 -3.13 -7.45
N GLN A 97 -16.17 -3.59 -8.64
CA GLN A 97 -15.97 -5.04 -8.88
C GLN A 97 -14.63 -5.55 -8.34
N ARG A 98 -13.60 -4.71 -8.26
CA ARG A 98 -12.28 -5.15 -7.79
C ARG A 98 -12.31 -5.42 -6.29
N ARG A 99 -12.15 -6.68 -5.91
CA ARG A 99 -12.00 -7.08 -4.50
C ARG A 99 -10.67 -6.59 -3.94
N PHE A 100 -9.59 -6.78 -4.68
CA PHE A 100 -8.24 -6.32 -4.34
C PHE A 100 -7.82 -5.20 -5.28
N GLY A 101 -6.82 -4.42 -4.89
CA GLY A 101 -6.11 -3.54 -5.80
C GLY A 101 -5.18 -4.31 -6.74
N ILE A 102 -4.29 -3.59 -7.41
CA ILE A 102 -3.34 -4.21 -8.33
C ILE A 102 -2.19 -4.86 -7.56
N LYS A 103 -1.72 -6.02 -8.02
CA LYS A 103 -0.50 -6.60 -7.48
C LYS A 103 0.71 -5.84 -8.03
N VAL A 104 1.45 -5.20 -7.15
CA VAL A 104 2.68 -4.48 -7.45
C VAL A 104 3.84 -5.16 -6.74
N ASN A 105 5.02 -5.14 -7.36
CA ASN A 105 6.21 -5.74 -6.77
C ASN A 105 6.76 -4.80 -5.70
N ALA A 106 6.95 -5.29 -4.48
CA ALA A 106 7.47 -4.50 -3.38
C ALA A 106 8.84 -3.90 -3.76
N LEU A 107 9.74 -4.72 -4.28
CA LEU A 107 11.11 -4.34 -4.63
C LEU A 107 11.21 -3.36 -5.81
N ASP A 108 10.10 -3.08 -6.52
CA ASP A 108 10.06 -2.03 -7.54
C ASP A 108 9.62 -0.67 -7.01
N LEU A 109 8.91 -0.66 -5.88
CA LEU A 109 8.40 0.54 -5.25
C LEU A 109 9.48 1.23 -4.43
N ASP A 110 9.28 2.53 -4.18
CA ASP A 110 10.04 3.26 -3.17
C ASP A 110 9.99 2.53 -1.84
N ALA A 111 11.17 2.30 -1.25
CA ALA A 111 11.33 1.47 -0.06
C ALA A 111 10.46 1.95 1.11
N ASN A 112 10.33 3.26 1.29
CA ASN A 112 9.62 3.83 2.43
C ASN A 112 8.09 3.81 2.25
N MET A 113 7.61 3.61 1.02
CA MET A 113 6.18 3.61 0.69
C MET A 113 5.65 2.23 0.31
N ALA A 114 6.53 1.26 0.01
CA ALA A 114 6.18 -0.04 -0.52
C ALA A 114 5.15 -0.80 0.34
N MET A 115 5.34 -0.79 1.66
CA MET A 115 4.44 -1.45 2.60
C MET A 115 3.04 -0.81 2.57
N LEU A 116 2.94 0.52 2.55
CA LEU A 116 1.66 1.23 2.46
C LEU A 116 0.94 0.95 1.15
N VAL A 117 1.64 1.07 0.01
CA VAL A 117 1.06 0.82 -1.32
C VAL A 117 0.51 -0.61 -1.43
N LYS A 118 1.28 -1.61 -1.00
CA LYS A 118 0.80 -3.00 -1.03
C LYS A 118 -0.35 -3.24 -0.05
N SER A 119 -0.35 -2.59 1.12
CA SER A 119 -1.43 -2.71 2.11
C SER A 119 -2.74 -2.08 1.65
N LEU A 120 -2.69 -0.93 0.96
CA LEU A 120 -3.85 -0.34 0.28
C LEU A 120 -4.44 -1.31 -0.73
N ASN A 121 -3.59 -1.88 -1.59
CA ASN A 121 -4.02 -2.86 -2.58
C ASN A 121 -4.60 -4.12 -1.93
N LEU A 122 -4.01 -4.60 -0.83
CA LEU A 122 -4.58 -5.69 -0.05
C LEU A 122 -5.97 -5.32 0.48
N ALA A 123 -6.16 -4.13 1.03
CA ALA A 123 -7.46 -3.64 1.54
C ALA A 123 -8.47 -3.29 0.44
N GLY A 124 -8.15 -3.48 -0.85
CA GLY A 124 -9.06 -3.20 -1.97
C GLY A 124 -9.15 -1.73 -2.37
N ILE A 125 -8.20 -0.91 -1.90
CA ILE A 125 -7.94 0.46 -2.36
C ILE A 125 -6.83 0.38 -3.41
N THR A 126 -7.19 0.62 -4.68
CA THR A 126 -6.24 0.40 -5.78
C THR A 126 -5.20 1.52 -5.84
N ALA A 127 -3.98 1.22 -5.37
CA ALA A 127 -2.82 2.11 -5.37
C ALA A 127 -1.80 1.68 -6.43
N LEU A 128 -1.19 2.64 -7.12
CA LEU A 128 -0.32 2.41 -8.28
C LEU A 128 1.15 2.41 -7.88
N ALA A 129 1.55 3.48 -7.20
CA ALA A 129 2.90 3.70 -6.73
C ALA A 129 2.87 4.66 -5.56
N GLY A 130 3.97 4.73 -4.82
CA GLY A 130 4.19 5.74 -3.80
C GLY A 130 5.62 6.25 -3.85
N CYS A 131 5.81 7.48 -3.41
CA CYS A 131 7.10 8.15 -3.28
C CYS A 131 7.13 8.87 -1.93
N ASN A 132 8.26 8.77 -1.21
CA ASN A 132 8.44 9.48 0.06
C ASN A 132 8.81 10.97 -0.14
N GLY A 133 8.90 11.45 -1.38
CA GLY A 133 9.21 12.85 -1.69
C GLY A 133 10.70 13.19 -1.77
N HIS A 134 11.60 12.26 -1.44
CA HIS A 134 13.07 12.41 -1.54
C HIS A 134 13.57 13.74 -0.94
N HIS A 135 13.06 14.10 0.25
CA HIS A 135 13.33 15.35 1.00
C HIS A 135 12.90 16.68 0.33
N ARG A 136 12.47 16.67 -0.93
CA ARG A 136 12.21 17.89 -1.71
C ARG A 136 10.74 18.06 -2.08
N TYR A 137 10.10 16.95 -2.41
CA TYR A 137 8.73 16.90 -2.91
C TYR A 137 7.79 16.38 -1.84
N THR A 138 6.49 16.57 -2.07
CA THR A 138 5.45 16.05 -1.19
C THR A 138 5.38 14.52 -1.28
N PRO A 139 5.52 13.80 -0.15
CA PRO A 139 5.29 12.36 -0.08
C PRO A 139 3.88 12.04 -0.57
N ASN A 140 3.74 11.04 -1.43
CA ASN A 140 2.45 10.73 -2.04
C ASN A 140 2.27 9.25 -2.41
N VAL A 141 1.01 8.84 -2.52
CA VAL A 141 0.57 7.55 -3.07
C VAL A 141 -0.46 7.82 -4.16
N GLN A 142 -0.17 7.36 -5.37
CA GLN A 142 -1.04 7.52 -6.53
C GLN A 142 -2.13 6.44 -6.51
N LEU A 143 -3.40 6.83 -6.70
CA LEU A 143 -4.54 5.93 -6.66
C LEU A 143 -5.17 5.75 -8.05
N SER A 144 -5.92 4.67 -8.23
CA SER A 144 -6.64 4.39 -9.48
C SER A 144 -7.97 5.15 -9.56
N GLY A 145 -7.91 6.47 -9.72
CA GLY A 145 -9.06 7.31 -9.99
C GLY A 145 -9.76 7.83 -8.73
N VAL A 146 -10.58 8.86 -8.93
CA VAL A 146 -11.27 9.62 -7.87
C VAL A 146 -12.09 8.76 -6.91
N PHE A 147 -12.70 7.67 -7.39
CA PHE A 147 -13.49 6.78 -6.52
C PHE A 147 -12.62 6.07 -5.47
N GLN A 148 -11.35 5.77 -5.79
CA GLN A 148 -10.41 5.20 -4.83
C GLN A 148 -9.97 6.23 -3.80
N GLY A 149 -9.77 7.49 -4.21
CA GLY A 149 -9.52 8.61 -3.29
C GLY A 149 -10.66 8.81 -2.31
N ALA A 150 -11.90 8.87 -2.81
CA ALA A 150 -13.09 9.02 -1.97
C ALA A 150 -13.25 7.84 -1.01
N TRP A 151 -13.03 6.61 -1.52
CA TRP A 151 -13.07 5.41 -0.69
C TRP A 151 -11.99 5.41 0.39
N PHE A 152 -10.77 5.83 0.06
CA PHE A 152 -9.71 5.97 1.07
C PHE A 152 -10.10 6.94 2.18
N GLN A 153 -10.74 8.09 1.88
CA GLN A 153 -11.19 9.02 2.93
C GLN A 153 -12.22 8.39 3.87
N VAL A 154 -13.16 7.58 3.35
CA VAL A 154 -14.10 6.82 4.19
C VAL A 154 -13.37 5.85 5.12
N ILE A 155 -12.37 5.14 4.59
CA ILE A 155 -11.56 4.18 5.35
C ILE A 155 -10.65 4.87 6.36
N GLN A 156 -10.07 6.00 5.99
CA GLN A 156 -9.22 6.80 6.85
C GLN A 156 -9.99 7.25 8.09
N GLU A 157 -11.21 7.77 7.93
CA GLU A 157 -12.05 8.18 9.05
C GLU A 157 -12.44 7.01 9.96
N LYS A 158 -12.80 5.86 9.37
CA LYS A 158 -13.29 4.72 10.12
C LYS A 158 -12.18 3.93 10.83
N TYR A 159 -11.00 3.82 10.23
CA TYR A 159 -9.94 2.93 10.72
C TYR A 159 -8.64 3.64 11.12
N LEU A 160 -8.36 4.81 10.56
CA LEU A 160 -7.09 5.52 10.77
C LEU A 160 -7.25 6.80 11.61
N SER A 161 -8.46 7.17 12.04
CA SER A 161 -8.72 8.40 12.82
C SER A 161 -8.00 8.44 14.16
N ASN A 162 -7.81 7.29 14.80
CA ASN A 162 -7.07 7.16 16.06
C ASN A 162 -5.57 6.83 15.85
N CYS A 163 -5.09 6.86 14.60
CA CYS A 163 -3.70 6.61 14.28
C CYS A 163 -2.88 7.86 14.61
N SER A 164 -1.95 7.76 15.56
CA SER A 164 -1.02 8.84 15.90
C SER A 164 0.07 8.96 14.84
N LEU A 165 -0.23 9.65 13.74
CA LEU A 165 0.68 9.94 12.65
C LEU A 165 1.44 11.25 12.89
N HIS A 166 2.64 11.35 12.34
CA HIS A 166 3.47 12.55 12.41
C HIS A 166 2.99 13.63 11.44
N TYR A 167 2.53 13.21 10.26
CA TYR A 167 1.98 14.10 9.25
C TYR A 167 0.48 13.87 9.06
N LYS A 168 -0.22 14.92 8.63
CA LYS A 168 -1.61 14.78 8.19
C LYS A 168 -1.60 14.25 6.76
N TRP A 169 -2.24 13.11 6.53
CA TRP A 169 -2.37 12.54 5.20
C TRP A 169 -3.75 12.88 4.62
N ASN A 170 -3.80 13.53 3.46
CA ASN A 170 -5.05 13.95 2.81
C ASN A 170 -5.15 13.41 1.39
N VAL A 171 -6.36 13.44 0.82
CA VAL A 171 -6.58 13.08 -0.58
C VAL A 171 -6.67 14.33 -1.42
N HIS A 172 -5.88 14.38 -2.48
CA HIS A 172 -5.94 15.39 -3.52
C HIS A 172 -6.52 14.77 -4.80
N TYR A 173 -7.45 15.50 -5.41
CA TYR A 173 -8.15 15.08 -6.64
C TYR A 173 -7.66 15.88 -7.85
N GLY A 174 -7.82 15.31 -9.04
CA GLY A 174 -7.57 16.00 -10.30
C GLY A 174 -6.13 15.89 -10.83
N ASN A 175 -5.34 14.95 -10.32
CA ASN A 175 -4.04 14.59 -10.90
C ASN A 175 -4.19 13.57 -12.07
N GLU A 176 -3.09 13.18 -12.69
CA GLU A 176 -3.08 12.23 -13.83
C GLU A 176 -3.71 10.86 -13.51
N SER A 177 -3.56 10.40 -12.27
CA SER A 177 -4.16 9.15 -11.80
C SER A 177 -5.61 9.33 -11.29
N GLY A 178 -6.12 10.56 -11.31
CA GLY A 178 -7.42 11.00 -10.80
C GLY A 178 -7.41 11.41 -9.33
N SER A 179 -6.65 10.70 -8.48
CA SER A 179 -6.43 11.11 -7.09
C SER A 179 -5.13 10.57 -6.50
N CYS A 180 -4.56 11.26 -5.52
CA CYS A 180 -3.46 10.76 -4.70
C CYS A 180 -3.66 11.07 -3.22
N ILE A 181 -3.06 10.24 -2.38
CA ILE A 181 -2.88 10.52 -0.95
C ILE A 181 -1.58 11.29 -0.81
N THR A 182 -1.54 12.39 -0.07
CA THR A 182 -0.33 13.16 0.20
C THR A 182 -0.17 13.40 1.70
N ALA A 183 1.07 13.49 2.16
CA ALA A 183 1.35 14.06 3.47
C ALA A 183 1.37 15.58 3.38
N ASP A 184 0.89 16.25 4.42
CA ASP A 184 1.00 17.70 4.61
C ASP A 184 1.92 17.99 5.79
N LYS A 185 2.79 18.98 5.60
CA LYS A 185 3.70 19.50 6.62
C LYS A 185 3.41 20.98 6.91
N GLY A 186 3.88 21.48 8.04
CA GLY A 186 3.87 22.92 8.30
C GLY A 186 4.73 23.70 7.30
N GLU A 187 4.45 25.00 7.09
CA GLU A 187 5.19 25.84 6.14
C GLU A 187 6.70 25.84 6.40
N ALA A 188 7.12 25.99 7.66
CA ALA A 188 8.51 26.02 8.08
C ALA A 188 9.15 24.63 8.30
N GLU A 189 8.36 23.56 8.26
CA GLU A 189 8.84 22.20 8.54
C GLU A 189 9.64 21.64 7.34
N ARG A 190 10.58 20.73 7.58
CA ARG A 190 11.23 19.94 6.53
C ARG A 190 10.74 18.50 6.60
N TRP A 191 10.71 17.83 5.45
CA TRP A 191 10.33 16.42 5.41
C TRP A 191 11.36 15.55 6.10
N ASP A 192 10.92 14.78 7.11
CA ASP A 192 11.69 13.69 7.69
C ASP A 192 11.24 12.35 7.10
N MET A 193 12.13 11.71 6.34
CA MET A 193 11.84 10.45 5.65
C MET A 193 11.64 9.27 6.61
N ASN A 194 12.20 9.32 7.82
CA ASN A 194 11.98 8.31 8.83
C ASN A 194 10.58 8.44 9.42
N LEU A 195 10.11 9.67 9.66
CA LEU A 195 8.75 9.91 10.14
C LEU A 195 7.71 9.53 9.07
N ILE A 196 7.96 9.87 7.80
CA ILE A 196 7.13 9.40 6.68
C ILE A 196 7.08 7.88 6.60
N TYR A 197 8.22 7.20 6.79
CA TYR A 197 8.25 5.75 6.83
C TYR A 197 7.45 5.18 8.01
N GLN A 198 7.57 5.77 9.20
CA GLN A 198 6.81 5.35 10.38
C GLN A 198 5.30 5.49 10.16
N ASP A 199 4.85 6.61 9.60
CA ASP A 199 3.45 6.83 9.22
C ASP A 199 2.97 5.78 8.22
N ALA A 200 3.75 5.53 7.16
CA ALA A 200 3.45 4.54 6.14
C ALA A 200 3.31 3.13 6.72
N VAL A 201 4.21 2.74 7.63
CA VAL A 201 4.16 1.44 8.33
C VAL A 201 2.95 1.35 9.26
N GLN A 202 2.63 2.42 10.00
CA GLN A 202 1.51 2.42 10.94
C GLN A 202 0.17 2.30 10.21
N MET A 203 -0.04 3.10 9.16
CA MET A 203 -1.21 2.99 8.29
C MET A 203 -1.28 1.61 7.64
N ALA A 204 -0.15 1.08 7.13
CA ALA A 204 -0.10 -0.23 6.51
C ALA A 204 -0.54 -1.35 7.46
N LYS A 205 -0.06 -1.34 8.71
CA LYS A 205 -0.43 -2.36 9.71
C LYS A 205 -1.93 -2.36 10.02
N ILE A 206 -2.53 -1.17 10.16
CA ILE A 206 -3.98 -1.06 10.40
C ILE A 206 -4.76 -1.56 9.17
N LEU A 207 -4.36 -1.13 7.96
CA LEU A 207 -4.99 -1.58 6.72
C LEU A 207 -4.90 -3.10 6.54
N GLN A 208 -3.75 -3.72 6.86
CA GLN A 208 -3.57 -5.17 6.80
C GLN A 208 -4.51 -5.89 7.78
N LYS A 209 -4.58 -5.40 9.03
CA LYS A 209 -5.45 -5.96 10.08
C LYS A 209 -6.92 -5.97 9.66
N HIS A 210 -7.40 -4.89 9.04
CA HIS A 210 -8.80 -4.72 8.65
C HIS A 210 -9.07 -5.02 7.16
N ALA A 211 -8.10 -5.58 6.43
CA ALA A 211 -8.19 -5.68 4.97
C ALA A 211 -9.40 -6.47 4.48
N VAL A 212 -9.77 -7.55 5.18
CA VAL A 212 -10.96 -8.36 4.84
C VAL A 212 -12.23 -7.55 5.02
N GLU A 213 -12.41 -6.98 6.20
CA GLU A 213 -13.56 -6.15 6.58
C GLU A 213 -13.75 -4.96 5.61
N ILE A 214 -12.68 -4.24 5.29
CA ILE A 214 -12.71 -3.11 4.34
C ILE A 214 -13.27 -3.55 2.98
N ARG A 215 -12.80 -4.69 2.45
CA ARG A 215 -13.27 -5.19 1.15
C ARG A 215 -14.73 -5.62 1.20
N GLU A 216 -15.15 -6.21 2.30
CA GLU A 216 -16.53 -6.65 2.52
C GLU A 216 -17.47 -5.46 2.63
N LEU A 217 -17.09 -4.41 3.36
CA LEU A 217 -17.82 -3.15 3.42
C LEU A 217 -18.02 -2.55 2.02
N LYS A 218 -16.95 -2.46 1.21
CA LYS A 218 -17.05 -1.94 -0.15
C LYS A 218 -18.03 -2.76 -1.01
N ARG A 219 -17.94 -4.10 -0.91
CA ARG A 219 -18.77 -5.03 -1.67
C ARG A 219 -20.23 -4.96 -1.27
N ALA A 220 -20.51 -4.80 0.02
CA ALA A 220 -21.86 -4.68 0.55
C ALA A 220 -22.50 -3.35 0.09
N ALA A 221 -21.77 -2.24 0.30
CA ALA A 221 -22.24 -0.89 0.09
C ALA A 221 -22.47 -0.53 -1.39
N PHE A 222 -21.58 -0.96 -2.30
CA PHE A 222 -21.58 -0.44 -3.67
C PHE A 222 -22.02 -1.45 -4.74
N LYS A 223 -22.87 -0.99 -5.66
CA LYS A 223 -23.42 -1.76 -6.79
C LYS A 223 -22.92 -1.22 -8.12
N ARG A 224 -22.60 -2.13 -9.04
CA ARG A 224 -21.92 -1.82 -10.31
C ARG A 224 -22.75 -1.03 -11.33
N LYS A 225 -24.08 -1.07 -11.24
CA LYS A 225 -25.04 -0.59 -12.25
C LYS A 225 -26.21 0.10 -11.55
N GLY A 226 -27.08 0.74 -12.33
CA GLY A 226 -28.28 1.42 -11.85
C GLY A 226 -27.98 2.82 -11.31
N GLU A 227 -28.91 3.33 -10.50
CA GLU A 227 -28.88 4.69 -9.95
C GLU A 227 -27.57 5.02 -9.23
N MET A 228 -27.00 4.06 -8.50
CA MET A 228 -25.75 4.24 -7.77
C MET A 228 -24.57 4.60 -8.68
N LYS A 229 -24.51 3.99 -9.88
CA LYS A 229 -23.48 4.30 -10.87
C LYS A 229 -23.66 5.71 -11.42
N GLU A 230 -24.88 6.09 -11.76
CA GLU A 230 -25.16 7.39 -12.35
C GLU A 230 -24.95 8.52 -11.32
N GLN A 231 -25.36 8.30 -10.07
CA GLN A 231 -25.11 9.23 -8.96
C GLN A 231 -23.60 9.41 -8.70
N ALA A 232 -22.84 8.32 -8.58
CA ALA A 232 -21.39 8.40 -8.37
C ALA A 232 -20.68 9.14 -9.52
N LYS A 233 -21.08 8.87 -10.77
CA LYS A 233 -20.53 9.56 -11.94
C LYS A 233 -20.86 11.04 -11.96
N ARG A 234 -22.11 11.41 -11.63
CA ARG A 234 -22.55 12.81 -11.58
C ARG A 234 -21.69 13.62 -10.62
N PHE A 235 -21.39 13.11 -9.42
CA PHE A 235 -20.50 13.80 -8.48
C PHE A 235 -19.12 14.06 -9.09
N VAL A 236 -18.55 13.07 -9.79
CA VAL A 236 -17.25 13.20 -10.44
C VAL A 236 -17.28 14.20 -11.60
N GLU A 237 -18.30 14.15 -12.45
CA GLU A 237 -18.48 15.07 -13.58
C GLU A 237 -18.62 16.52 -13.12
N LYS A 238 -19.30 16.74 -11.98
CA LYS A 238 -19.46 18.06 -11.36
C LYS A 238 -18.33 18.48 -10.43
N ARG A 239 -17.33 17.61 -10.20
CA ARG A 239 -16.22 17.80 -9.24
C ARG A 239 -16.69 18.00 -7.78
N GLU A 240 -17.86 17.46 -7.45
CA GLU A 240 -18.47 17.44 -6.12
C GLU A 240 -17.87 16.28 -5.28
N PHE A 241 -16.55 16.34 -5.02
CA PHE A 241 -15.83 15.22 -4.37
C PHE A 241 -16.16 15.08 -2.88
N ALA A 242 -16.45 16.17 -2.18
CA ALA A 242 -16.85 16.12 -0.78
C ALA A 242 -18.21 15.42 -0.63
N GLU A 243 -19.13 15.71 -1.54
CA GLU A 243 -20.46 15.10 -1.63
C GLU A 243 -20.35 13.63 -2.02
N LEU A 244 -19.43 13.26 -2.93
CA LEU A 244 -19.12 11.86 -3.22
C LEU A 244 -18.68 11.10 -1.97
N VAL A 245 -17.77 11.68 -1.18
CA VAL A 245 -17.30 11.09 0.09
C VAL A 245 -18.44 10.96 1.08
N GLY A 246 -19.23 12.03 1.29
CA GLY A 246 -20.39 12.01 2.19
C GLY A 246 -21.39 10.92 1.81
N TRP A 247 -21.75 10.84 0.53
CA TRP A 247 -22.61 9.80 0.01
C TRP A 247 -22.03 8.39 0.19
N MET A 248 -20.73 8.19 -0.03
CA MET A 248 -20.09 6.90 0.22
C MET A 248 -20.16 6.50 1.70
N LYS A 249 -20.00 7.45 2.64
CA LYS A 249 -20.17 7.19 4.07
C LYS A 249 -21.59 6.76 4.40
N GLU A 250 -22.59 7.46 3.86
CA GLU A 250 -24.01 7.10 4.05
C GLU A 250 -24.32 5.68 3.55
N LYS A 251 -23.69 5.24 2.46
CA LYS A 251 -23.89 3.88 1.94
C LYS A 251 -23.21 2.79 2.78
N VAL A 252 -22.21 3.14 3.56
CA VAL A 252 -21.45 2.21 4.42
C VAL A 252 -22.02 2.15 5.84
N GLY A 253 -22.68 3.23 6.28
CA GLY A 253 -23.38 3.30 7.57
C GLY A 253 -24.80 2.73 7.56
N LYS A 254 -25.30 2.27 6.40
CA LYS A 254 -26.56 1.53 6.23
C LYS A 254 -26.29 0.04 6.18
#